data_AF-A0A0A5GF56-F1
#
_entry.id   AF-A0A0A5GF56-F1
#
_cell.length_a   1.000
_cell.length_b   1.000
_cell.length_c   1.000
_cell.angle_alpha   90.00
_cell.angle_beta   90.00
_cell.angle_gamma   90.00
#
_symmetry.space_group_name_H-M   'P 1'
#
loop_
_entity.id
_entity.type
_entity.pdbx_description
1 polymer ?
#
loop_
_entity_poly.entity_id
_entity_poly.type
_entity_poly.pdbx_seq_one_letter_code
_entity_poly.pdbx_strand_id
1 'polypeptide(L)'
;MQTDIGEYIVGAYLKSIKGCDFVDYNVRIPGGGLRGLSELDVVGLDLKNNIAYLCEVTTHIRGLMYGNNQQTVEKIKQKHEVQKEYAEMMLENFPKKVYMFWSPYVPVGYMTEHLEEIDSLELVINQDYTACVEEMKQLASENTNDLGNPFLRVLQILEHLR
;
A
#
# COMPACT_ATOMS: atom_id res chain seq x y z
N MET A 1 10.84 10.72 6.58
CA MET A 1 11.66 9.56 6.19
C MET A 1 11.90 9.63 4.71
N GLN A 2 12.80 8.81 4.17
CA GLN A 2 12.93 8.68 2.72
C GLN A 2 11.92 7.63 2.26
N THR A 3 11.11 7.96 1.27
CA THR A 3 10.13 7.06 0.68
C THR A 3 10.81 5.82 0.09
N ASP A 4 10.35 4.64 0.48
CA ASP A 4 10.86 3.37 -0.03
C ASP A 4 10.32 3.04 -1.43
N ILE A 5 11.00 2.18 -2.18
CA ILE A 5 10.51 1.75 -3.49
C ILE A 5 9.15 1.06 -3.42
N GLY A 6 8.88 0.29 -2.35
CA GLY A 6 7.57 -0.33 -2.12
C GLY A 6 6.45 0.69 -2.04
N GLU A 7 6.69 1.78 -1.32
CA GLU A 7 5.76 2.88 -1.19
C GLU A 7 5.50 3.54 -2.55
N TYR A 8 6.54 3.77 -3.35
CA TYR A 8 6.37 4.31 -4.69
C TYR A 8 5.56 3.39 -5.62
N ILE A 9 5.69 2.07 -5.50
CA ILE A 9 4.89 1.09 -6.25
C ILE A 9 3.41 1.20 -5.87
N VAL A 10 3.10 1.23 -4.58
CA VAL A 10 1.71 1.34 -4.11
C VAL A 10 1.13 2.70 -4.46
N GLY A 11 1.88 3.77 -4.26
CA GLY A 11 1.47 5.12 -4.63
C GLY A 11 1.22 5.29 -6.13
N ALA A 12 2.00 4.61 -6.98
CA ALA A 12 1.76 4.54 -8.41
C ALA A 12 0.40 3.90 -8.72
N TYR A 13 0.11 2.77 -8.08
CA TYR A 13 -1.15 2.06 -8.26
C TYR A 13 -2.34 2.91 -7.81
N LEU A 14 -2.25 3.52 -6.63
CA LEU A 14 -3.30 4.38 -6.11
C LEU A 14 -3.57 5.57 -7.04
N LYS A 15 -2.53 6.23 -7.53
CA LYS A 15 -2.66 7.39 -8.41
C LYS A 15 -3.21 7.03 -9.78
N SER A 16 -2.63 6.03 -10.43
CA SER A 16 -2.88 5.80 -11.86
C SER A 16 -3.93 4.73 -12.14
N ILE A 17 -4.15 3.79 -11.22
CA ILE A 17 -5.16 2.73 -11.37
C ILE A 17 -6.39 3.02 -10.52
N LYS A 18 -6.22 3.34 -9.22
CA LYS A 18 -7.36 3.72 -8.36
C LYS A 18 -7.83 5.15 -8.58
N GLY A 19 -7.09 5.96 -9.32
CA GLY A 19 -7.49 7.34 -9.65
C GLY A 19 -7.45 8.30 -8.47
N CYS A 20 -6.60 8.05 -7.47
CA CYS A 20 -6.43 8.97 -6.35
C CYS A 20 -5.86 10.31 -6.84
N ASP A 21 -6.50 11.41 -6.43
CA ASP A 21 -6.07 12.77 -6.71
C ASP A 21 -4.79 13.13 -5.92
N PHE A 22 -4.69 12.61 -4.70
CA PHE A 22 -3.55 12.81 -3.81
C PHE A 22 -3.01 11.48 -3.30
N VAL A 23 -1.69 11.39 -3.21
CA VAL A 23 -0.98 10.29 -2.56
C VAL A 23 0.11 10.90 -1.68
N ASP A 24 0.11 10.54 -0.40
CA ASP A 24 1.12 10.95 0.57
C ASP A 24 1.81 9.71 1.16
N TYR A 25 3.05 9.89 1.61
CA TYR A 25 3.93 8.80 2.02
C TYR A 25 4.48 9.04 3.42
N ASN A 26 4.74 7.96 4.16
CA ASN A 26 5.29 8.03 5.54
C ASN A 26 4.44 8.95 6.44
N VAL A 27 3.12 8.81 6.35
CA VAL A 27 2.13 9.66 6.99
C VAL A 27 2.10 9.35 8.48
N ARG A 28 2.46 10.32 9.31
CA ARG A 28 2.48 10.14 10.76
C ARG A 28 1.11 10.35 11.38
N ILE A 29 0.82 9.56 12.40
CA ILE A 29 -0.35 9.81 13.24
C ILE A 29 -0.12 11.13 14.01
N PRO A 30 -1.06 12.09 13.94
CA PRO A 30 -0.97 13.31 14.73
C PRO A 30 -0.99 13.01 16.22
N GLY A 31 -0.03 13.58 16.96
CA GLY A 31 0.10 13.37 18.39
C GLY A 31 1.53 13.52 18.87
N GLY A 32 1.71 13.62 20.19
CA GLY A 32 3.01 13.61 20.84
C GLY A 32 3.36 12.24 21.43
N GLY A 33 4.60 12.09 21.91
CA GLY A 33 5.06 10.88 22.60
C GLY A 33 5.13 9.65 21.68
N LEU A 34 4.90 8.46 22.25
CA LEU A 34 4.97 7.18 21.51
C LEU A 34 3.96 7.09 20.37
N ARG A 35 2.78 7.72 20.52
CA ARG A 35 1.71 7.69 19.50
C ARG A 35 2.10 8.43 18.22
N GLY A 36 2.81 9.55 18.34
CA GLY A 36 3.34 10.31 17.20
C GLY A 36 4.53 9.64 16.49
N LEU A 37 4.99 8.48 16.98
CA LEU A 37 5.99 7.65 16.29
C LEU A 37 5.35 6.66 15.33
N SER A 38 4.04 6.39 15.44
CA SER A 38 3.32 5.54 14.50
C SER A 38 3.15 6.25 13.16
N GLU A 39 3.30 5.48 12.09
CA GLU A 39 3.18 5.96 10.72
C GLU A 39 2.46 4.94 9.84
N LEU A 40 1.91 5.47 8.75
CA LEU A 40 1.35 4.73 7.64
C LEU A 40 2.26 4.93 6.44
N ASP A 41 2.52 3.86 5.70
CA ASP A 41 3.47 3.90 4.59
C ASP A 41 2.94 4.74 3.42
N VAL A 42 1.68 4.52 3.03
CA VAL A 42 1.03 5.25 1.93
C VAL A 42 -0.44 5.56 2.24
N VAL A 43 -0.87 6.80 1.98
CA VAL A 43 -2.29 7.20 2.01
C VAL A 43 -2.67 7.80 0.67
N GLY A 44 -3.74 7.28 0.06
CA GLY A 44 -4.31 7.80 -1.18
C GLY A 44 -5.72 8.35 -0.98
N LEU A 45 -6.03 9.50 -1.59
CA LEU A 45 -7.34 10.12 -1.52
C LEU A 45 -7.93 10.24 -2.93
N ASP A 46 -9.06 9.58 -3.15
CA ASP A 46 -9.93 9.78 -4.30
C ASP A 46 -11.07 10.73 -3.87
N LEU A 47 -10.93 11.99 -4.24
CA LEU A 47 -11.88 13.04 -3.87
C LEU A 47 -13.16 12.97 -4.69
N LYS A 48 -13.08 12.43 -5.90
CA LYS A 48 -14.24 12.29 -6.79
C LYS A 48 -15.26 11.32 -6.21
N ASN A 49 -14.79 10.18 -5.71
CA ASN A 49 -15.64 9.14 -5.14
C ASN A 49 -15.69 9.17 -3.59
N ASN A 50 -14.95 10.09 -2.97
CA ASN A 50 -14.78 10.21 -1.51
C ASN A 50 -14.31 8.89 -0.87
N ILE A 51 -13.24 8.31 -1.42
CA ILE A 51 -12.61 7.09 -0.92
C ILE A 51 -11.21 7.43 -0.41
N ALA A 52 -10.91 7.00 0.81
CA ALA A 52 -9.55 7.02 1.33
C ALA A 52 -8.95 5.61 1.34
N TYR A 53 -7.75 5.46 0.80
CA TYR A 53 -6.96 4.24 0.81
C TYR A 53 -5.81 4.40 1.80
N LEU A 54 -5.67 3.45 2.71
CA LEU A 54 -4.63 3.43 3.73
C LEU A 54 -3.85 2.14 3.57
N CYS A 55 -2.57 2.25 3.24
CA CYS A 55 -1.78 1.11 2.84
C CYS A 55 -0.57 0.93 3.74
N GLU A 56 -0.36 -0.32 4.11
CA GLU A 56 0.86 -0.82 4.74
C GLU A 56 1.61 -1.68 3.71
N VAL A 57 2.93 -1.53 3.64
CA VAL A 57 3.74 -2.05 2.55
C VAL A 57 4.96 -2.80 3.07
N THR A 58 5.19 -4.00 2.54
CA THR A 58 6.44 -4.73 2.70
C THR A 58 6.95 -5.19 1.35
N THR A 59 8.26 -5.16 1.15
CA THR A 59 8.91 -5.51 -0.12
C THR A 59 9.83 -6.74 0.00
N HIS A 60 9.61 -7.58 1.02
CA HIS A 60 10.45 -8.75 1.27
C HIS A 60 10.27 -9.82 0.19
N ILE A 61 11.19 -9.88 -0.77
CA ILE A 61 11.16 -10.86 -1.87
C ILE A 61 11.49 -12.30 -1.44
N ARG A 62 12.04 -12.49 -0.23
CA ARG A 62 12.37 -13.82 0.32
C ARG A 62 11.28 -14.37 1.25
N GLY A 63 10.20 -13.61 1.42
CA GLY A 63 9.05 -13.99 2.21
C GLY A 63 8.91 -13.09 3.43
N LEU A 64 7.67 -12.73 3.71
CA LEU A 64 7.30 -11.93 4.86
C LEU A 64 7.56 -12.70 6.17
N MET A 65 8.44 -12.17 7.02
CA MET A 65 8.78 -12.78 8.31
C MET A 65 9.23 -11.72 9.31
N TYR A 66 8.46 -11.58 10.39
CA TYR A 66 8.81 -10.86 11.61
C TYR A 66 8.99 -11.87 12.75
N GLY A 67 10.21 -12.41 12.88
CA GLY A 67 10.50 -13.46 13.86
C GLY A 67 9.92 -14.80 13.43
N ASN A 68 8.65 -15.05 13.74
CA ASN A 68 7.90 -16.25 13.32
C ASN A 68 6.54 -15.90 12.71
N ASN A 69 5.84 -16.89 12.16
CA ASN A 69 4.57 -16.65 11.47
C ASN A 69 3.51 -15.98 12.36
N GLN A 70 3.36 -16.42 13.61
CA GLN A 70 2.41 -15.83 14.57
C GLN A 70 2.72 -14.36 14.86
N GLN A 71 4.00 -14.07 15.15
CA GLN A 71 4.46 -12.70 15.40
C GLN A 71 4.28 -11.80 14.19
N THR A 72 4.41 -12.37 12.99
CA THR A 72 4.21 -11.65 11.73
C THR A 72 2.76 -11.25 11.54
N VAL A 73 1.82 -12.19 11.71
CA VAL A 73 0.38 -11.91 11.66
C VAL A 73 -0.02 -10.88 12.71
N GLU A 74 0.45 -11.04 13.95
CA GLU A 74 0.15 -10.11 15.05
C GLU A 74 0.62 -8.69 14.74
N LYS A 75 1.83 -8.55 14.20
CA LYS A 75 2.35 -7.22 13.80
C LYS A 75 1.53 -6.58 12.69
N ILE A 76 1.00 -7.37 11.75
CA ILE A 76 0.14 -6.84 10.67
C ILE A 76 -1.22 -6.44 11.22
N LYS A 77 -1.80 -7.19 12.15
CA LYS A 77 -3.01 -6.79 12.89
C LYS A 77 -2.80 -5.45 13.60
N GLN A 78 -1.67 -5.27 14.29
CA GLN A 78 -1.34 -4.00 14.94
C GLN A 78 -1.25 -2.83 13.96
N LYS A 79 -0.60 -3.04 12.80
CA LYS A 79 -0.52 -2.02 11.75
C LYS A 79 -1.88 -1.69 11.15
N HIS A 80 -2.76 -2.67 11.01
CA HIS A 80 -4.13 -2.46 10.58
C HIS A 80 -4.95 -1.61 11.57
N GLU A 81 -4.80 -1.85 12.88
CA GLU A 81 -5.47 -1.01 13.89
C GLU A 81 -4.95 0.44 13.87
N VAL A 82 -3.66 0.64 13.62
CA VAL A 82 -3.07 1.97 13.38
C VAL A 82 -3.70 2.67 12.17
N GLN A 83 -4.00 1.93 11.08
CA GLN A 83 -4.71 2.49 9.92
C GLN A 83 -6.13 2.95 10.30
N LYS A 84 -6.88 2.12 11.03
CA LYS A 84 -8.24 2.46 11.50
C LYS A 84 -8.23 3.70 12.37
N GLU A 85 -7.32 3.74 13.34
CA GLU A 85 -7.14 4.88 14.24
C GLU A 85 -6.87 6.19 13.47
N TYR A 86 -5.95 6.16 12.50
CA TYR A 86 -5.69 7.32 11.66
C TYR A 86 -6.93 7.74 10.86
N ALA A 87 -7.65 6.77 10.28
CA ALA A 87 -8.84 7.05 9.48
C ALA A 87 -9.99 7.64 10.30
N GLU A 88 -10.16 7.20 11.55
CA GLU A 88 -11.11 7.78 12.50
C GLU A 88 -10.74 9.21 12.86
N MET A 89 -9.46 9.52 13.06
CA MET A 89 -9.03 10.87 13.47
C MET A 89 -9.03 11.89 12.33
N MET A 90 -8.59 11.47 11.14
CA MET A 90 -8.22 12.40 10.06
C MET A 90 -9.13 12.33 8.85
N LEU A 91 -9.88 11.25 8.69
CA LEU A 91 -10.62 10.93 7.47
C LEU A 91 -12.12 10.68 7.76
N GLU A 92 -12.67 11.32 8.79
CA GLU A 92 -14.09 11.27 9.13
C GLU A 92 -14.98 11.62 7.92
N ASN A 93 -14.56 12.61 7.13
CA ASN A 93 -15.29 13.11 5.95
C ASN A 93 -15.27 12.15 4.75
N PHE A 94 -14.45 11.09 4.78
CA PHE A 94 -14.43 10.06 3.74
C PHE A 94 -15.37 8.91 4.14
N PRO A 95 -16.57 8.78 3.55
CA PRO A 95 -17.52 7.74 3.93
C PRO A 95 -17.00 6.34 3.67
N LYS A 96 -16.11 6.17 2.69
CA LYS A 96 -15.45 4.89 2.39
C LYS A 96 -13.96 4.96 2.73
N LYS A 97 -13.52 4.01 3.53
CA LYS A 97 -12.12 3.81 3.94
C LYS A 97 -11.73 2.39 3.53
N VAL A 98 -10.64 2.25 2.82
CA VAL A 98 -10.11 0.97 2.33
C VAL A 98 -8.74 0.76 2.95
N TYR A 99 -8.63 -0.28 3.75
CA TYR A 99 -7.40 -0.65 4.43
C TYR A 99 -6.71 -1.75 3.65
N MET A 100 -5.43 -1.57 3.32
CA MET A 100 -4.72 -2.49 2.45
C MET A 100 -3.39 -2.92 3.07
N PHE A 101 -3.03 -4.18 2.85
CA PHE A 101 -1.69 -4.70 3.11
C PHE A 101 -1.07 -5.22 1.82
N TRP A 102 0.11 -4.72 1.49
CA TRP A 102 0.83 -5.00 0.25
C TRP A 102 2.10 -5.79 0.51
N SER A 103 2.25 -6.95 -0.14
CA SER A 103 3.47 -7.74 -0.09
C SER A 103 3.70 -8.54 -1.38
N PRO A 104 4.88 -8.48 -2.02
CA PRO A 104 5.14 -9.27 -3.21
C PRO A 104 5.17 -10.77 -2.92
N TYR A 105 5.52 -11.17 -1.69
CA TYR A 105 5.61 -12.57 -1.33
C TYR A 105 5.27 -12.85 0.14
N VAL A 106 4.22 -13.65 0.34
CA VAL A 106 3.77 -14.19 1.62
C VAL A 106 3.73 -15.71 1.51
N PRO A 107 4.45 -16.47 2.35
CA PRO A 107 4.42 -17.93 2.33
C PRO A 107 2.98 -18.47 2.46
N VAL A 108 2.60 -19.37 1.56
CA VAL A 108 1.26 -19.99 1.56
C VAL A 108 1.12 -20.95 2.75
N GLY A 109 -0.07 -20.96 3.35
CA GLY A 109 -0.43 -21.79 4.50
C GLY A 109 -0.79 -20.91 5.69
N TYR A 110 -0.19 -21.17 6.86
CA TYR A 110 -0.50 -20.46 8.10
C TYR A 110 -0.59 -18.93 7.93
N MET A 111 0.38 -18.33 7.24
CA MET A 111 0.44 -16.88 7.05
C MET A 111 -0.74 -16.35 6.23
N THR A 112 -1.01 -16.92 5.05
CA THR A 112 -2.12 -16.47 4.21
C THR A 112 -3.46 -16.70 4.91
N GLU A 113 -3.66 -17.88 5.51
CA GLU A 113 -4.90 -18.24 6.21
C GLU A 113 -5.24 -17.25 7.34
N HIS A 114 -4.28 -16.91 8.20
CA HIS A 114 -4.54 -16.04 9.36
C HIS A 114 -4.55 -14.55 9.00
N LEU A 115 -3.99 -14.16 7.85
CA LEU A 115 -4.14 -12.80 7.34
C LEU A 115 -5.53 -12.59 6.72
N GLU A 116 -6.08 -13.59 6.04
CA GLU A 116 -7.44 -13.55 5.50
C GLU A 116 -8.51 -13.44 6.60
N GLU A 117 -8.19 -13.88 7.82
CA GLU A 117 -9.05 -13.71 9.00
C GLU A 117 -9.09 -12.27 9.55
N ILE A 118 -8.22 -11.37 9.08
CA ILE A 118 -8.22 -9.97 9.52
C ILE A 118 -9.34 -9.23 8.80
N ASP A 119 -10.48 -9.09 9.47
CA ASP A 119 -11.64 -8.39 8.92
C ASP A 119 -11.30 -6.96 8.47
N SER A 120 -11.94 -6.52 7.39
CA SER A 120 -11.76 -5.20 6.74
C SER A 120 -10.37 -4.90 6.14
N LEU A 121 -9.40 -5.81 6.23
CA LEU A 121 -8.08 -5.65 5.60
C LEU A 121 -8.04 -6.30 4.21
N GLU A 122 -7.93 -5.48 3.16
CA GLU A 122 -7.69 -5.98 1.80
C GLU A 122 -6.24 -6.43 1.65
N LEU A 123 -6.03 -7.68 1.25
CA LEU A 123 -4.71 -8.24 1.00
C LEU A 123 -4.36 -8.10 -0.48
N VAL A 124 -3.27 -7.38 -0.77
CA VAL A 124 -2.65 -7.36 -2.09
C VAL A 124 -1.31 -8.08 -1.99
N ILE A 125 -1.40 -9.41 -2.03
CA ILE A 125 -0.28 -10.30 -1.78
C ILE A 125 -0.07 -11.28 -2.93
N ASN A 126 1.17 -11.75 -3.11
CA ASN A 126 1.50 -12.82 -4.07
C ASN A 126 1.02 -12.51 -5.50
N GLN A 127 0.03 -13.26 -5.99
CA GLN A 127 -0.49 -13.11 -7.36
C GLN A 127 -1.28 -11.82 -7.55
N ASP A 128 -1.98 -11.33 -6.51
CA ASP A 128 -2.70 -10.06 -6.60
C ASP A 128 -1.74 -8.89 -6.69
N TYR A 129 -0.64 -8.94 -5.93
CA TYR A 129 0.46 -7.98 -6.08
C TYR A 129 1.04 -8.01 -7.50
N THR A 130 1.26 -9.22 -8.04
CA THR A 130 1.78 -9.40 -9.40
C THR A 130 0.81 -8.80 -10.43
N ALA A 131 -0.50 -9.05 -10.29
CA ALA A 131 -1.52 -8.51 -11.16
C ALA A 131 -1.55 -6.98 -11.15
N CYS A 132 -1.44 -6.34 -9.98
CA CYS A 132 -1.35 -4.89 -9.87
C CYS A 132 -0.12 -4.31 -10.59
N VAL A 133 1.03 -4.99 -10.51
CA VAL A 133 2.25 -4.57 -11.22
C VAL A 133 2.11 -4.72 -12.73
N GLU A 134 1.54 -5.83 -13.20
CA GLU A 134 1.30 -6.04 -14.64
C GLU A 134 0.29 -5.02 -15.21
N GLU A 135 -0.74 -4.64 -14.44
CA GLU A 135 -1.68 -3.58 -14.82
C GLU A 135 -0.95 -2.23 -15.00
N MET A 136 -0.04 -1.89 -14.09
CA MET A 136 0.79 -0.68 -14.22
C MET A 136 1.79 -0.75 -15.38
N LYS A 137 2.34 -1.93 -15.69
CA LYS A 137 3.21 -2.14 -16.85
C LYS A 137 2.45 -1.92 -18.16
N GLN A 138 1.24 -2.46 -18.27
CA GLN A 138 0.39 -2.24 -19.43
C GLN A 138 0.13 -0.75 -19.63
N LEU A 139 -0.27 -0.03 -18.57
CA LEU A 139 -0.48 1.41 -18.61
C LEU A 139 0.79 2.17 -19.04
N ALA A 140 1.96 1.79 -18.54
CA ALA A 140 3.24 2.41 -18.88
C ALA A 140 3.64 2.16 -20.34
N SER A 141 3.33 1.00 -20.90
CA SER A 141 3.61 0.68 -22.31
C SER A 141 2.81 1.57 -23.27
N GLU A 142 1.58 1.93 -22.90
CA GLU A 142 0.66 2.72 -23.74
C GLU A 142 0.87 4.24 -23.61
N ASN A 143 1.63 4.68 -22.60
CA ASN A 143 1.75 6.10 -22.26
C ASN A 143 3.20 6.57 -22.23
N THR A 144 3.51 7.59 -23.03
CA THR A 144 4.86 8.19 -23.10
C THR A 144 5.01 9.46 -22.25
N ASN A 145 3.91 10.03 -21.76
CA ASN A 145 3.94 11.24 -20.95
C ASN A 145 4.31 10.90 -19.50
N ASP A 146 4.99 11.80 -18.80
CA ASP A 146 5.33 11.58 -17.39
C ASP A 146 4.06 11.48 -16.54
N LEU A 147 3.89 10.35 -15.85
CA LEU A 147 2.75 10.06 -14.98
C LEU A 147 2.95 10.58 -13.55
N GLY A 148 4.11 11.19 -13.27
CA GLY A 148 4.39 11.87 -12.01
C GLY A 148 4.49 10.93 -10.80
N ASN A 149 5.02 9.72 -11.02
CA ASN A 149 5.47 8.80 -9.99
C ASN A 149 6.78 8.12 -10.45
N PRO A 150 7.83 8.05 -9.60
CA PRO A 150 9.13 7.48 -9.99
C PRO A 150 9.07 6.03 -10.48
N PHE A 151 8.26 5.18 -9.86
CA PHE A 151 8.14 3.78 -10.26
C PHE A 151 7.47 3.63 -11.63
N LEU A 152 6.38 4.37 -11.89
CA LEU A 152 5.78 4.40 -13.23
C LEU A 152 6.76 4.90 -14.27
N ARG A 153 7.58 5.90 -13.93
CA ARG A 153 8.60 6.39 -14.86
C ARG A 153 9.64 5.32 -15.18
N VAL A 154 10.03 4.50 -14.21
CA VAL A 154 10.89 3.32 -14.44
C VAL A 154 10.21 2.34 -15.40
N LEU A 155 8.94 1.98 -15.17
CA LEU A 155 8.21 1.09 -16.07
C LEU A 155 8.13 1.63 -17.50
N GLN A 156 7.82 2.92 -17.66
CA GLN A 156 7.81 3.57 -18.99
C GLN A 156 9.16 3.51 -19.68
N ILE A 157 10.26 3.70 -18.94
CA ILE A 157 11.59 3.58 -19.53
C ILE A 157 11.81 2.14 -20.01
N LEU A 158 11.52 1.14 -19.16
CA LEU A 158 11.72 -0.28 -19.47
C LEU A 158 10.89 -0.75 -20.67
N GLU A 159 9.63 -0.36 -20.77
CA GLU A 159 8.73 -0.76 -21.86
C GLU A 159 9.08 -0.10 -23.20
N HIS A 160 9.86 0.99 -23.20
CA HIS A 160 10.21 1.76 -24.40
C HIS A 160 11.71 1.71 -24.76
N LEU A 161 12.50 0.82 -24.15
CA LEU A 161 13.89 0.55 -24.54
C LEU A 161 13.96 -0.04 -25.96
N ARG A 162 15.05 0.22 -26.69
CA ARG A 162 15.29 -0.20 -28.08
C ARG A 162 16.53 -1.07 -28.21
#